data_AF-A0A351BIC0-F1
#
_entry.id   AF-A0A351BIC0-F1
#
_cell.length_a   1.000
_cell.length_b   1.000
_cell.length_c   1.000
_cell.angle_alpha   90.00
_cell.angle_beta   90.00
_cell.angle_gamma   90.00
#
_symmetry.space_group_name_H-M   'P 1'
#
loop_
_entity.id
_entity.type
_entity.pdbx_description
1 polymer ?
#
loop_
_entity_poly.entity_id
_entity_poly.type
_entity_poly.pdbx_seq_one_letter_code
_entity_poly.pdbx_strand_id
1 'polypeptide(L)'
;YQKAGATIAATAEEIFASAEMIVKVKEPQAGERALLREGQILYTYLHLAPDPEQCADLVKSGAVCIAYETVTQPGGGLPLLAPMSEVAGRLSVQAGAYCLEKAHGGMGVLLGGVAGVPAARIVILGGGVVGSNAAQIAVGSGAQVVVIDRNIDVLRRMDRLLGARVMTVFSNRDNVEHHVLRADLVIGGVLIPGAAAPKLISRQMVEAMKPGSVIVDVAIDQGGCCETAKATTHAAPTYMVGNVVHYCVANMPGGVPRTSTYALNNATLPFALQIADKGWRQALQDDEHLRNGLNVAFGKVTCREVAEDLGYAYHDARSLIAAG
;
A
#
# COMPACT_ATOMS: atom_id res chain seq x y z
N TYR A 1 -5.83 -26.26 5.14
CA TYR A 1 -5.22 -26.63 3.85
C TYR A 1 -5.58 -28.04 3.42
N GLN A 2 -5.09 -29.11 4.07
CA GLN A 2 -5.40 -30.50 3.64
C GLN A 2 -6.90 -30.82 3.53
N LYS A 3 -7.73 -30.39 4.49
CA LYS A 3 -9.20 -30.55 4.42
C LYS A 3 -9.84 -29.88 3.20
N ALA A 4 -9.18 -28.88 2.61
CA ALA A 4 -9.63 -28.19 1.40
C ALA A 4 -8.94 -28.74 0.12
N GLY A 5 -8.21 -29.85 0.22
CA GLY A 5 -7.58 -30.54 -0.92
C GLY A 5 -6.12 -30.19 -1.20
N ALA A 6 -5.47 -29.34 -0.40
CA ALA A 6 -4.07 -28.96 -0.63
C ALA A 6 -3.08 -30.03 -0.12
N THR A 7 -2.06 -30.32 -0.93
CA THR A 7 -0.85 -31.05 -0.51
C THR A 7 0.09 -30.09 0.23
N ILE A 8 0.71 -30.56 1.32
CA ILE A 8 1.67 -29.77 2.11
C ILE A 8 3.08 -30.19 1.69
N ALA A 9 3.79 -29.30 1.02
CA ALA A 9 5.22 -29.46 0.74
C ALA A 9 6.06 -29.27 2.00
N ALA A 10 7.20 -29.94 2.08
CA ALA A 10 8.11 -29.85 3.23
C ALA A 10 9.02 -28.62 3.17
N THR A 11 9.35 -28.15 1.96
CA THR A 11 10.27 -27.02 1.77
C THR A 11 9.78 -26.04 0.71
N ALA A 12 10.34 -24.83 0.72
CA ALA A 12 10.06 -23.83 -0.31
C ALA A 12 10.61 -24.30 -1.67
N GLU A 13 11.78 -24.92 -1.70
CA GLU A 13 12.41 -25.47 -2.91
C GLU A 13 11.49 -26.48 -3.59
N GLU A 14 10.79 -27.34 -2.84
CA GLU A 14 9.80 -28.27 -3.40
C GLU A 14 8.62 -27.55 -4.08
N ILE A 15 8.11 -26.48 -3.46
CA ILE A 15 7.03 -25.66 -4.04
C ILE A 15 7.51 -25.00 -5.32
N PHE A 16 8.65 -24.30 -5.26
CA PHE A 16 9.21 -23.65 -6.44
C PHE A 16 9.56 -24.67 -7.51
N ALA A 17 10.07 -25.87 -7.16
CA ALA A 17 10.42 -26.96 -8.06
C ALA A 17 9.21 -27.52 -8.84
N SER A 18 8.06 -27.65 -8.19
CA SER A 18 6.91 -28.39 -8.73
C SER A 18 5.77 -27.51 -9.27
N ALA A 19 5.59 -26.29 -8.75
CA ALA A 19 4.45 -25.47 -9.13
C ALA A 19 4.67 -24.77 -10.49
N GLU A 20 3.63 -24.75 -11.33
CA GLU A 20 3.57 -23.95 -12.56
C GLU A 20 3.28 -22.47 -12.26
N MET A 21 2.50 -22.23 -11.20
CA MET A 21 2.13 -20.90 -10.73
C MET A 21 2.40 -20.77 -9.22
N ILE A 22 3.17 -19.75 -8.85
CA ILE A 22 3.46 -19.36 -7.48
C ILE A 22 2.57 -18.18 -7.11
N VAL A 23 1.67 -18.38 -6.15
CA VAL A 23 0.85 -17.31 -5.56
C VAL A 23 1.49 -16.88 -4.25
N LYS A 24 1.87 -15.60 -4.16
CA LYS A 24 2.45 -15.00 -2.94
C LYS A 24 1.70 -13.73 -2.55
N VAL A 25 2.03 -13.23 -1.36
CA VAL A 25 1.57 -11.91 -0.89
C VAL A 25 2.63 -10.88 -1.21
N LYS A 26 3.82 -11.00 -0.60
CA LYS A 26 4.95 -10.09 -0.78
C LYS A 26 5.89 -10.60 -1.86
N GLU A 27 6.69 -9.67 -2.37
CA GLU A 27 7.75 -9.90 -3.31
C GLU A 27 8.70 -11.03 -2.88
N PRO A 28 9.15 -11.88 -3.83
CA PRO A 28 10.08 -12.95 -3.52
C PRO A 28 11.40 -12.39 -3.00
N GLN A 29 11.88 -12.97 -1.89
CA GLN A 29 13.18 -12.64 -1.32
C GLN A 29 14.31 -13.19 -2.21
N ALA A 30 15.54 -12.70 -2.06
CA ALA A 30 16.67 -13.07 -2.92
C ALA A 30 16.86 -14.60 -3.10
N GLY A 31 16.75 -15.36 -2.02
CA GLY A 31 16.82 -16.83 -2.06
C GLY A 31 15.65 -17.47 -2.83
N GLU A 32 14.45 -16.88 -2.75
CA GLU A 32 13.28 -17.36 -3.49
C GLU A 32 13.36 -17.00 -4.98
N ARG A 33 13.90 -15.81 -5.31
CA ARG A 33 14.11 -15.37 -6.70
C ARG A 33 15.08 -16.28 -7.44
N ALA A 34 16.10 -16.79 -6.75
CA ALA A 34 17.04 -17.75 -7.31
C ALA A 34 16.42 -19.11 -7.65
N LEU A 35 15.24 -19.43 -7.11
CA LEU A 35 14.50 -20.68 -7.37
C LEU A 35 13.48 -20.55 -8.52
N LEU A 36 13.25 -19.33 -9.02
CA LEU A 36 12.34 -19.10 -10.14
C LEU A 36 12.91 -19.71 -11.43
N ARG A 37 12.01 -20.24 -12.25
CA ARG A 37 12.34 -20.82 -13.56
C ARG A 37 11.73 -20.05 -14.70
N GLU A 38 12.35 -20.19 -15.86
CA GLU A 38 11.82 -19.68 -17.11
C GLU A 38 10.39 -20.20 -17.36
N GLY A 39 9.48 -19.29 -17.72
CA GLY A 39 8.08 -19.61 -17.98
C GLY A 39 7.20 -19.89 -16.74
N GLN A 40 7.78 -20.00 -15.53
CA GLN A 40 7.01 -20.16 -14.29
C GLN A 40 6.24 -18.87 -13.99
N ILE A 41 4.97 -18.99 -13.58
CA ILE A 41 4.13 -17.84 -13.29
C ILE A 41 4.36 -17.42 -11.83
N LEU A 42 4.67 -16.15 -11.61
CA LEU A 42 4.73 -15.52 -10.29
C LEU A 42 3.61 -14.48 -10.20
N TYR A 43 2.67 -14.69 -9.28
CA TYR A 43 1.50 -13.83 -9.06
C TYR A 43 1.49 -13.32 -7.61
N THR A 44 1.84 -12.03 -7.42
CA THR A 44 2.11 -11.43 -6.09
C THR A 44 2.22 -9.90 -6.17
N TYR A 45 2.38 -9.20 -5.05
CA TYR A 45 2.94 -7.84 -5.08
C TYR A 45 4.43 -7.87 -5.45
N LEU A 46 4.89 -6.94 -6.30
CA LEU A 46 6.29 -6.87 -6.72
C LEU A 46 6.98 -5.57 -6.31
N HIS A 47 6.36 -4.40 -6.50
CA HIS A 47 6.92 -3.08 -6.26
C HIS A 47 8.30 -2.89 -6.91
N LEU A 48 8.40 -3.14 -8.22
CA LEU A 48 9.70 -3.21 -8.92
C LEU A 48 10.44 -1.88 -9.02
N ALA A 49 9.74 -0.76 -9.24
CA ALA A 49 10.37 0.55 -9.44
C ALA A 49 11.37 0.96 -8.33
N PRO A 50 11.05 0.79 -7.02
CA PRO A 50 12.02 1.06 -5.95
C PRO A 50 13.03 -0.07 -5.66
N ASP A 51 12.98 -1.22 -6.34
CA ASP A 51 13.88 -2.37 -6.09
C ASP A 51 14.56 -2.89 -7.39
N PRO A 52 15.65 -2.22 -7.82
CA PRO A 52 16.38 -2.59 -9.04
C PRO A 52 16.97 -4.00 -9.01
N GLU A 53 17.40 -4.48 -7.83
CA GLU A 53 17.99 -5.82 -7.67
C GLU A 53 16.94 -6.90 -7.90
N GLN A 54 15.77 -6.75 -7.28
CA GLN A 54 14.64 -7.63 -7.55
C GLN A 54 14.25 -7.64 -9.03
N CYS A 55 14.13 -6.47 -9.65
CA CYS A 55 13.76 -6.40 -11.07
C CYS A 55 14.78 -7.14 -11.95
N ALA A 56 16.08 -6.97 -11.69
CA ALA A 56 17.14 -7.65 -12.42
C ALA A 56 17.08 -9.18 -12.26
N ASP A 57 16.83 -9.67 -11.04
CA ASP A 57 16.68 -11.11 -10.77
C ASP A 57 15.47 -11.71 -11.50
N LEU A 58 14.32 -11.01 -11.50
CA LEU A 58 13.12 -11.48 -12.20
C LEU A 58 13.32 -11.50 -13.72
N VAL A 59 13.96 -10.46 -14.29
CA VAL A 59 14.33 -10.42 -15.71
C VAL A 59 15.24 -11.60 -16.05
N LYS A 60 16.28 -11.84 -15.26
CA LYS A 60 17.22 -12.94 -15.46
C LYS A 60 16.57 -14.31 -15.37
N SER A 61 15.57 -14.49 -14.49
CA SER A 61 14.89 -15.78 -14.30
C SER A 61 14.08 -16.25 -15.51
N GLY A 62 13.64 -15.32 -16.37
CA GLY A 62 12.71 -15.63 -17.48
C GLY A 62 11.29 -15.98 -17.03
N ALA A 63 10.95 -15.83 -15.74
CA ALA A 63 9.63 -16.06 -15.21
C ALA A 63 8.58 -15.09 -15.79
N VAL A 64 7.31 -15.48 -15.72
CA VAL A 64 6.15 -14.65 -16.06
C VAL A 64 5.61 -14.00 -14.78
N CYS A 65 5.96 -12.75 -14.56
CA CYS A 65 5.68 -12.04 -13.32
C CYS A 65 4.48 -11.09 -13.51
N ILE A 66 3.38 -11.38 -12.82
CA ILE A 66 2.14 -10.61 -12.83
C ILE A 66 1.98 -9.94 -11.45
N ALA A 67 1.99 -8.61 -11.41
CA ALA A 67 2.01 -7.82 -10.19
C ALA A 67 0.60 -7.35 -9.80
N TYR A 68 0.17 -7.64 -8.57
CA TYR A 68 -1.15 -7.28 -8.05
C TYR A 68 -1.43 -5.77 -8.19
N GLU A 69 -0.47 -4.94 -7.82
CA GLU A 69 -0.56 -3.48 -7.78
C GLU A 69 -0.61 -2.80 -9.14
N THR A 70 -0.50 -3.56 -10.23
CA THR A 70 -0.62 -3.05 -11.61
C THR A 70 -1.81 -3.65 -12.37
N VAL A 71 -2.49 -4.65 -11.80
CA VAL A 71 -3.79 -5.08 -12.31
C VAL A 71 -4.78 -3.92 -12.15
N THR A 72 -5.53 -3.65 -13.20
CA THR A 72 -6.47 -2.51 -13.28
C THR A 72 -7.92 -2.99 -13.20
N GLN A 73 -8.90 -2.11 -13.41
CA GLN A 73 -10.32 -2.46 -13.53
C GLN A 73 -11.06 -1.49 -14.46
N PRO A 74 -12.27 -1.84 -14.93
CA PRO A 74 -13.10 -0.92 -15.70
C PRO A 74 -13.38 0.36 -14.93
N GLY A 75 -13.26 1.51 -15.58
CA GLY A 75 -13.41 2.82 -14.93
C GLY A 75 -12.20 3.28 -14.10
N GLY A 76 -11.11 2.50 -14.09
CA GLY A 76 -9.84 2.85 -13.46
C GLY A 76 -9.70 2.39 -12.01
N GLY A 77 -8.47 2.49 -11.48
CA GLY A 77 -8.11 2.03 -10.14
C GLY A 77 -7.42 0.67 -10.14
N LEU A 78 -7.07 0.21 -8.93
CA LEU A 78 -6.22 -0.95 -8.68
C LEU A 78 -6.96 -1.93 -7.76
N PRO A 79 -7.79 -2.85 -8.29
CA PRO A 79 -8.70 -3.66 -7.49
C PRO A 79 -7.99 -4.60 -6.51
N LEU A 80 -6.75 -5.00 -6.82
CA LEU A 80 -6.00 -5.92 -5.95
C LEU A 80 -5.24 -5.18 -4.84
N LEU A 81 -4.93 -3.89 -5.06
CA LEU A 81 -4.32 -2.99 -4.06
C LEU A 81 -5.36 -2.37 -3.13
N ALA A 82 -6.59 -2.15 -3.60
CA ALA A 82 -7.64 -1.49 -2.85
C ALA A 82 -7.91 -2.15 -1.48
N PRO A 83 -8.08 -3.48 -1.34
CA PRO A 83 -8.34 -4.10 -0.04
C PRO A 83 -7.21 -3.88 0.97
N MET A 84 -5.96 -3.88 0.52
CA MET A 84 -4.80 -3.61 1.40
C MET A 84 -4.78 -2.13 1.82
N SER A 85 -5.14 -1.23 0.91
CA SER A 85 -5.30 0.19 1.20
C SER A 85 -6.43 0.47 2.20
N GLU A 86 -7.55 -0.26 2.11
CA GLU A 86 -8.65 -0.17 3.07
C GLU A 86 -8.20 -0.61 4.46
N VAL A 87 -7.54 -1.78 4.55
CA VAL A 87 -7.00 -2.30 5.81
C VAL A 87 -5.99 -1.33 6.42
N ALA A 88 -5.03 -0.85 5.63
CA ALA A 88 -4.00 0.08 6.08
C ALA A 88 -4.61 1.41 6.56
N GLY A 89 -5.59 1.96 5.83
CA GLY A 89 -6.32 3.16 6.25
C GLY A 89 -7.00 2.98 7.60
N ARG A 90 -7.72 1.87 7.81
CA ARG A 90 -8.38 1.60 9.10
C ARG A 90 -7.38 1.38 10.24
N LEU A 91 -6.32 0.62 9.97
CA LEU A 91 -5.29 0.30 10.95
C LEU A 91 -4.46 1.52 11.32
N SER A 92 -4.29 2.50 10.42
CA SER A 92 -3.54 3.73 10.69
C SER A 92 -4.09 4.53 11.88
N VAL A 93 -5.43 4.54 12.05
CA VAL A 93 -6.07 5.20 13.20
C VAL A 93 -5.83 4.42 14.49
N GLN A 94 -5.86 3.09 14.45
CA GLN A 94 -5.60 2.24 15.61
C GLN A 94 -4.14 2.34 16.05
N ALA A 95 -3.20 2.26 15.09
CA ALA A 95 -1.78 2.45 15.34
C ALA A 95 -1.50 3.86 15.87
N GLY A 96 -2.09 4.89 15.25
CA GLY A 96 -1.97 6.27 15.70
C GLY A 96 -2.52 6.49 17.13
N ALA A 97 -3.66 5.88 17.47
CA ALA A 97 -4.21 5.92 18.82
C ALA A 97 -3.27 5.30 19.85
N TYR A 98 -2.73 4.11 19.55
CA TYR A 98 -1.77 3.43 20.42
C TYR A 98 -0.49 4.27 20.60
N CYS A 99 0.05 4.82 19.52
CA CYS A 99 1.23 5.70 19.56
C CYS A 99 0.97 7.02 20.29
N LEU A 100 -0.27 7.49 20.36
CA LEU A 100 -0.64 8.70 21.10
C LEU A 100 -0.62 8.49 22.62
N GLU A 101 -0.67 7.26 23.11
CA GLU A 101 -0.60 6.98 24.55
C GLU A 101 0.77 7.37 25.12
N LYS A 102 0.78 7.86 26.35
CA LYS A 102 2.01 8.36 26.99
C LYS A 102 3.06 7.26 27.16
N ALA A 103 2.62 6.02 27.39
CA ALA A 103 3.47 4.85 27.50
C ALA A 103 4.23 4.52 26.19
N HIS A 104 3.75 5.02 25.05
CA HIS A 104 4.32 4.79 23.72
C HIS A 104 5.01 6.03 23.14
N GLY A 105 5.31 7.02 23.99
CA GLY A 105 6.02 8.25 23.61
C GLY A 105 5.12 9.38 23.14
N GLY A 106 3.83 9.11 22.93
CA GLY A 106 2.85 10.11 22.54
C GLY A 106 2.50 11.11 23.64
N MET A 107 1.66 12.06 23.28
CA MET A 107 1.22 13.14 24.18
C MET A 107 0.20 12.72 25.24
N GLY A 108 -0.29 11.47 25.22
CA GLY A 108 -1.25 10.94 26.19
C GLY A 108 -2.70 11.34 25.90
N VAL A 109 -3.08 11.41 24.63
CA VAL A 109 -4.43 11.85 24.20
C VAL A 109 -5.28 10.67 23.77
N LEU A 110 -6.49 10.56 24.33
CA LEU A 110 -7.52 9.63 23.89
C LEU A 110 -8.27 10.20 22.68
N LEU A 111 -8.44 9.41 21.60
CA LEU A 111 -9.00 9.90 20.34
C LEU A 111 -10.34 10.63 20.49
N GLY A 112 -11.29 10.04 21.21
CA GLY A 112 -12.63 10.61 21.38
C GLY A 112 -12.77 11.62 22.52
N GLY A 113 -11.73 11.80 23.35
CA GLY A 113 -11.86 12.50 24.62
C GLY A 113 -12.94 11.85 25.51
N VAL A 114 -13.50 12.65 26.41
CA VAL A 114 -14.67 12.31 27.26
C VAL A 114 -15.49 13.57 27.50
N ALA A 115 -16.66 13.48 28.13
CA ALA A 115 -17.46 14.66 28.45
C ALA A 115 -16.65 15.73 29.22
N GLY A 116 -16.55 16.93 28.65
CA GLY A 116 -15.76 18.04 29.21
C GLY A 116 -14.27 18.04 28.82
N VAL A 117 -13.79 17.04 28.09
CA VAL A 117 -12.38 16.91 27.65
C VAL A 117 -12.32 16.85 26.12
N PRO A 118 -11.50 17.70 25.46
CA PRO A 118 -11.38 17.71 24.00
C PRO A 118 -10.96 16.36 23.41
N ALA A 119 -11.53 16.03 22.25
CA ALA A 119 -11.11 14.91 21.41
C ALA A 119 -9.82 15.24 20.63
N ALA A 120 -9.10 14.21 20.18
CA ALA A 120 -7.90 14.36 19.37
C ALA A 120 -8.22 15.01 18.02
N ARG A 121 -7.29 15.82 17.50
CA ARG A 121 -7.32 16.33 16.13
C ARG A 121 -6.50 15.46 15.20
N ILE A 122 -7.18 14.78 14.27
CA ILE A 122 -6.58 13.92 13.26
C ILE A 122 -6.59 14.63 11.91
N VAL A 123 -5.41 14.75 11.28
CA VAL A 123 -5.25 15.28 9.92
C VAL A 123 -4.85 14.16 8.99
N ILE A 124 -5.59 13.99 7.90
CA ILE A 124 -5.38 12.94 6.90
C ILE A 124 -4.97 13.61 5.59
N LEU A 125 -3.76 13.30 5.11
CA LEU A 125 -3.25 13.77 3.83
C LEU A 125 -3.57 12.73 2.76
N GLY A 126 -4.44 13.10 1.80
CA GLY A 126 -4.99 12.22 0.77
C GLY A 126 -6.35 11.64 1.16
N GLY A 127 -7.35 11.78 0.29
CA GLY A 127 -8.72 11.30 0.46
C GLY A 127 -9.05 10.08 -0.42
N GLY A 128 -8.04 9.37 -0.91
CA GLY A 128 -8.17 8.11 -1.64
C GLY A 128 -8.69 6.96 -0.77
N VAL A 129 -8.41 5.72 -1.16
CA VAL A 129 -8.89 4.52 -0.44
C VAL A 129 -8.38 4.48 1.01
N VAL A 130 -7.08 4.71 1.22
CA VAL A 130 -6.47 4.81 2.56
C VAL A 130 -7.15 5.91 3.38
N GLY A 131 -7.19 7.13 2.82
CA GLY A 131 -7.69 8.31 3.53
C GLY A 131 -9.17 8.24 3.89
N SER A 132 -10.02 7.74 2.99
CA SER A 132 -11.46 7.55 3.26
C SER A 132 -11.73 6.53 4.36
N ASN A 133 -10.99 5.42 4.37
CA ASN A 133 -11.10 4.42 5.43
C ASN A 133 -10.55 4.94 6.77
N ALA A 134 -9.42 5.66 6.75
CA ALA A 134 -8.89 6.33 7.92
C ALA A 134 -9.90 7.34 8.48
N ALA A 135 -10.50 8.17 7.63
CA ALA A 135 -11.49 9.16 8.02
C ALA A 135 -12.73 8.50 8.65
N GLN A 136 -13.21 7.39 8.09
CA GLN A 136 -14.36 6.67 8.65
C GLN A 136 -14.08 6.14 10.07
N ILE A 137 -12.91 5.53 10.31
CA ILE A 137 -12.53 5.04 11.65
C ILE A 137 -12.28 6.20 12.61
N ALA A 138 -11.62 7.27 12.16
CA ALA A 138 -11.36 8.45 12.96
C ALA A 138 -12.64 9.19 13.38
N VAL A 139 -13.63 9.31 12.49
CA VAL A 139 -14.95 9.87 12.84
C VAL A 139 -15.66 8.95 13.83
N GLY A 140 -15.57 7.63 13.63
CA GLY A 140 -16.16 6.62 14.51
C GLY A 140 -15.56 6.62 15.92
N SER A 141 -14.29 7.02 16.09
CA SER A 141 -13.65 7.14 17.40
C SER A 141 -14.00 8.43 18.15
N GLY A 142 -14.74 9.35 17.52
CA GLY A 142 -15.11 10.65 18.11
C GLY A 142 -14.06 11.75 17.92
N ALA A 143 -13.00 11.50 17.16
CA ALA A 143 -11.95 12.49 16.89
C ALA A 143 -12.46 13.65 16.01
N GLN A 144 -11.75 14.78 16.07
CA GLN A 144 -11.91 15.88 15.12
C GLN A 144 -11.09 15.58 13.86
N VAL A 145 -11.77 15.34 12.73
CA VAL A 145 -11.11 14.85 11.51
C VAL A 145 -11.01 15.94 10.45
N VAL A 146 -9.82 16.11 9.89
CA VAL A 146 -9.56 16.94 8.71
C VAL A 146 -9.00 16.05 7.60
N VAL A 147 -9.58 16.11 6.40
CA VAL A 147 -9.06 15.44 5.20
C VAL A 147 -8.59 16.49 4.21
N ILE A 148 -7.35 16.37 3.76
CA ILE A 148 -6.71 17.30 2.82
C ILE A 148 -6.41 16.59 1.51
N ASP A 149 -6.96 17.09 0.39
CA ASP A 149 -6.74 16.52 -0.94
C ASP A 149 -6.71 17.62 -2.02
N ARG A 150 -5.99 17.37 -3.11
CA ARG A 150 -5.94 18.29 -4.27
C ARG A 150 -7.15 18.11 -5.20
N ASN A 151 -7.81 16.96 -5.15
CA ASN A 151 -8.95 16.63 -5.99
C ASN A 151 -10.25 17.02 -5.28
N ILE A 152 -10.93 18.05 -5.79
CA ILE A 152 -12.19 18.53 -5.23
C ILE A 152 -13.29 17.46 -5.27
N ASP A 153 -13.30 16.56 -6.27
CA ASP A 153 -14.30 15.49 -6.34
C ASP A 153 -14.07 14.45 -5.24
N VAL A 154 -12.81 14.20 -4.85
CA VAL A 154 -12.48 13.37 -3.68
C VAL A 154 -13.02 14.00 -2.40
N LEU A 155 -12.81 15.29 -2.22
CA LEU A 155 -13.34 16.03 -1.07
C LEU A 155 -14.87 16.03 -1.07
N ARG A 156 -15.51 16.23 -2.23
CA ARG A 156 -16.98 16.19 -2.34
C ARG A 156 -17.55 14.81 -2.03
N ARG A 157 -16.86 13.72 -2.38
CA ARG A 157 -17.27 12.36 -1.95
C ARG A 157 -17.15 12.21 -0.44
N MET A 158 -16.08 12.71 0.16
CA MET A 158 -15.87 12.64 1.61
C MET A 158 -16.96 13.41 2.38
N ASP A 159 -17.28 14.62 1.92
CA ASP A 159 -18.35 15.45 2.45
C ASP A 159 -19.71 14.73 2.37
N ARG A 160 -20.03 14.11 1.23
CA ARG A 160 -21.26 13.31 1.10
C ARG A 160 -21.30 12.07 2.01
N LEU A 161 -20.16 11.44 2.24
CA LEU A 161 -20.07 10.19 3.00
C LEU A 161 -20.17 10.42 4.52
N LEU A 162 -19.49 11.46 5.03
CA LEU A 162 -19.32 11.70 6.47
C LEU A 162 -20.03 12.96 6.96
N GLY A 163 -20.54 13.80 6.04
CA GLY A 163 -21.21 15.05 6.34
C GLY A 163 -20.35 16.00 7.18
N ALA A 164 -21.02 16.77 8.04
CA ALA A 164 -20.38 17.73 8.94
C ALA A 164 -19.42 17.12 9.99
N ARG A 165 -19.21 15.80 10.00
CA ARG A 165 -18.28 15.11 10.91
C ARG A 165 -16.83 15.15 10.43
N VAL A 166 -16.60 15.55 9.17
CA VAL A 166 -15.26 15.70 8.61
C VAL A 166 -15.10 17.09 8.00
N MET A 167 -13.95 17.72 8.26
CA MET A 167 -13.56 18.95 7.58
C MET A 167 -12.76 18.61 6.34
N THR A 168 -13.27 18.93 5.15
CA THR A 168 -12.54 18.75 3.89
C THR A 168 -11.81 20.02 3.50
N VAL A 169 -10.52 19.93 3.19
CA VAL A 169 -9.66 21.09 2.90
C VAL A 169 -8.89 20.85 1.61
N PHE A 170 -8.84 21.87 0.74
CA PHE A 170 -8.05 21.79 -0.49
C PHE A 170 -6.54 21.77 -0.17
N SER A 171 -5.81 20.88 -0.82
CA SER A 171 -4.36 20.73 -0.62
C SER A 171 -3.57 21.85 -1.30
N ASN A 172 -3.08 22.78 -0.50
CA ASN A 172 -2.01 23.72 -0.85
C ASN A 172 -1.02 23.79 0.33
N ARG A 173 0.14 24.43 0.14
CA ARG A 173 1.20 24.48 1.15
C ARG A 173 0.70 25.06 2.48
N ASP A 174 0.00 26.19 2.42
CA ASP A 174 -0.48 26.90 3.61
C ASP A 174 -1.47 26.06 4.41
N ASN A 175 -2.41 25.38 3.75
CA ASN A 175 -3.39 24.51 4.39
C ASN A 175 -2.71 23.28 5.00
N VAL A 176 -1.79 22.64 4.29
CA VAL A 176 -1.06 21.47 4.82
C VAL A 176 -0.28 21.88 6.07
N GLU A 177 0.47 22.98 6.02
CA GLU A 177 1.21 23.52 7.16
C GLU A 177 0.27 23.87 8.33
N HIS A 178 -0.76 24.67 8.09
CA HIS A 178 -1.71 25.11 9.12
C HIS A 178 -2.33 23.94 9.88
N HIS A 179 -2.76 22.90 9.16
CA HIS A 179 -3.45 21.77 9.77
C HIS A 179 -2.49 20.79 10.43
N VAL A 180 -1.34 20.48 9.81
CA VAL A 180 -0.34 19.56 10.37
C VAL A 180 0.23 20.07 11.69
N LEU A 181 0.57 21.36 11.79
CA LEU A 181 1.13 21.93 13.03
C LEU A 181 0.13 21.90 14.21
N ARG A 182 -1.16 21.80 13.91
CA ARG A 182 -2.24 21.76 14.91
C ARG A 182 -2.71 20.33 15.22
N ALA A 183 -2.24 19.34 14.47
CA ALA A 183 -2.65 17.95 14.62
C ALA A 183 -2.06 17.32 15.88
N ASP A 184 -2.80 16.38 16.45
CA ASP A 184 -2.27 15.44 17.46
C ASP A 184 -1.79 14.16 16.75
N LEU A 185 -2.50 13.77 15.69
CA LEU A 185 -2.14 12.66 14.80
C LEU A 185 -2.26 13.11 13.33
N VAL A 186 -1.23 12.84 12.54
CA VAL A 186 -1.22 13.00 11.09
C VAL A 186 -1.15 11.63 10.43
N ILE A 187 -2.03 11.36 9.46
CA ILE A 187 -2.04 10.13 8.67
C ILE A 187 -1.68 10.49 7.22
N GLY A 188 -0.56 9.96 6.74
CA GLY A 188 -0.11 10.10 5.37
C GLY A 188 -0.67 9.00 4.48
N GLY A 189 -1.69 9.29 3.69
CA GLY A 189 -2.38 8.34 2.80
C GLY A 189 -2.28 8.71 1.31
N VAL A 190 -1.22 9.41 0.91
CA VAL A 190 -1.02 9.88 -0.48
C VAL A 190 -0.28 8.81 -1.26
N LEU A 191 -0.90 8.35 -2.35
CA LEU A 191 -0.36 7.35 -3.26
C LEU A 191 -0.36 7.91 -4.67
N ILE A 192 0.76 7.75 -5.38
CA ILE A 192 0.81 7.92 -6.83
C ILE A 192 1.08 6.53 -7.41
N PRO A 193 0.14 5.92 -8.16
CA PRO A 193 0.36 4.61 -8.76
C PRO A 193 1.65 4.56 -9.57
N GLY A 194 2.50 3.56 -9.30
CA GLY A 194 3.75 3.34 -10.03
C GLY A 194 4.90 4.33 -9.75
N ALA A 195 4.71 5.33 -8.87
CA ALA A 195 5.74 6.35 -8.60
C ALA A 195 6.01 6.55 -7.10
N ALA A 196 7.09 7.25 -6.76
CA ALA A 196 7.41 7.61 -5.39
C ALA A 196 6.40 8.60 -4.78
N ALA A 197 6.16 8.48 -3.48
CA ALA A 197 5.25 9.38 -2.76
C ALA A 197 5.82 10.81 -2.67
N PRO A 198 5.02 11.87 -2.92
CA PRO A 198 5.47 13.24 -2.79
C PRO A 198 5.69 13.61 -1.32
N LYS A 199 6.77 14.35 -1.04
CA LYS A 199 7.08 14.86 0.30
C LYS A 199 6.18 16.06 0.63
N LEU A 200 5.14 15.84 1.42
CA LEU A 200 4.17 16.87 1.84
C LEU A 200 4.44 17.45 3.23
N ILE A 201 5.12 16.70 4.08
CA ILE A 201 5.49 17.14 5.43
C ILE A 201 7.01 17.34 5.46
N SER A 202 7.44 18.60 5.53
CA SER A 202 8.86 18.93 5.59
C SER A 202 9.46 18.70 6.98
N ARG A 203 10.77 18.56 7.07
CA ARG A 203 11.50 18.51 8.36
C ARG A 203 11.17 19.71 9.24
N GLN A 204 11.11 20.91 8.66
CA GLN A 204 10.78 22.14 9.38
C GLN A 204 9.37 22.06 10.00
N MET A 205 8.40 21.49 9.28
CA MET A 205 7.07 21.26 9.84
C MET A 205 7.12 20.28 11.01
N VAL A 206 7.85 19.18 10.89
CA VAL A 206 8.00 18.19 11.97
C VAL A 206 8.61 18.80 13.23
N GLU A 207 9.61 19.67 13.09
CA GLU A 207 10.22 20.38 14.22
C GLU A 207 9.26 21.36 14.91
N ALA A 208 8.29 21.91 14.18
CA ALA A 208 7.28 22.84 14.68
C ALA A 208 5.98 22.15 15.15
N MET A 209 5.83 20.83 14.97
CA MET A 209 4.66 20.08 15.45
C MET A 209 4.63 20.01 16.98
N LYS A 210 3.44 19.74 17.54
CA LYS A 210 3.27 19.59 18.99
C LYS A 210 4.15 18.45 19.53
N PRO A 211 4.83 18.65 20.68
CA PRO A 211 5.54 17.56 21.33
C PRO A 211 4.62 16.39 21.69
N GLY A 212 5.03 15.17 21.36
CA GLY A 212 4.27 13.94 21.54
C GLY A 212 3.18 13.71 20.48
N SER A 213 3.08 14.54 19.45
CA SER A 213 2.22 14.24 18.29
C SER A 213 2.77 13.05 17.50
N VAL A 214 1.90 12.45 16.70
CA VAL A 214 2.19 11.21 15.95
C VAL A 214 2.03 11.45 14.46
N ILE A 215 2.95 10.92 13.66
CA ILE A 215 2.80 10.73 12.22
C ILE A 215 2.70 9.24 11.94
N VAL A 216 1.63 8.82 11.27
CA VAL A 216 1.47 7.49 10.70
C VAL A 216 1.60 7.62 9.19
N ASP A 217 2.73 7.21 8.62
CA ASP A 217 2.99 7.32 7.18
C ASP A 217 2.64 6.01 6.48
N VAL A 218 1.40 5.90 5.98
CA VAL A 218 0.92 4.73 5.24
C VAL A 218 1.56 4.66 3.84
N ALA A 219 2.04 5.79 3.31
CA ALA A 219 2.72 5.85 2.03
C ALA A 219 4.19 5.38 2.08
N ILE A 220 4.63 4.84 3.22
CA ILE A 220 6.03 4.44 3.43
C ILE A 220 6.51 3.35 2.46
N ASP A 221 5.60 2.50 1.97
CA ASP A 221 5.88 1.49 0.95
C ASP A 221 6.41 2.10 -0.36
N GLN A 222 6.13 3.38 -0.61
CA GLN A 222 6.61 4.16 -1.76
C GLN A 222 7.57 5.28 -1.34
N GLY A 223 8.25 5.12 -0.20
CA GLY A 223 9.22 6.08 0.33
C GLY A 223 8.65 7.11 1.29
N GLY A 224 7.34 7.14 1.55
CA GLY A 224 6.69 7.99 2.56
C GLY A 224 6.42 9.42 2.11
N CYS A 225 5.37 10.04 2.64
CA CYS A 225 4.99 11.42 2.35
C CYS A 225 5.62 12.45 3.31
N CYS A 226 6.34 12.01 4.33
CA CYS A 226 7.13 12.87 5.22
C CYS A 226 8.62 12.79 4.89
N GLU A 227 9.33 13.93 4.93
CA GLU A 227 10.79 13.98 4.67
C GLU A 227 11.62 13.21 5.70
N THR A 228 11.11 13.09 6.93
CA THR A 228 11.77 12.39 8.03
C THR A 228 11.32 10.94 8.17
N ALA A 229 10.46 10.46 7.25
CA ALA A 229 9.96 9.08 7.23
C ALA A 229 11.07 8.08 6.82
N LYS A 230 11.14 6.98 7.57
CA LYS A 230 12.01 5.82 7.32
C LYS A 230 11.20 4.57 7.62
N ALA A 231 11.29 3.56 6.74
CA ALA A 231 10.55 2.32 6.92
C ALA A 231 10.93 1.63 8.23
N THR A 232 9.93 1.18 8.97
CA THR A 232 10.06 0.40 10.20
C THR A 232 9.40 -0.97 10.05
N THR A 233 9.50 -1.80 11.08
CA THR A 233 8.94 -3.16 11.12
C THR A 233 7.95 -3.29 12.27
N HIS A 234 7.10 -4.33 12.25
CA HIS A 234 6.20 -4.61 13.38
C HIS A 234 6.92 -4.81 14.72
N ALA A 235 8.18 -5.28 14.69
CA ALA A 235 8.97 -5.49 15.90
C ALA A 235 9.53 -4.18 16.50
N ALA A 236 9.80 -3.19 15.65
CA ALA A 236 10.28 -1.88 16.05
C ALA A 236 9.50 -0.80 15.27
N PRO A 237 8.20 -0.60 15.60
CA PRO A 237 7.27 0.11 14.71
C PRO A 237 7.47 1.62 14.69
N THR A 238 8.09 2.18 15.72
CA THR A 238 8.19 3.63 15.91
C THR A 238 9.60 4.12 16.19
N TYR A 239 9.84 5.37 15.84
CA TYR A 239 11.02 6.15 16.25
C TYR A 239 10.64 7.61 16.48
N MET A 240 11.54 8.38 17.10
CA MET A 240 11.34 9.80 17.38
C MET A 240 12.18 10.66 16.42
N VAL A 241 11.59 11.74 15.93
CA VAL A 241 12.32 12.84 15.26
C VAL A 241 11.91 14.14 15.92
N GLY A 242 12.86 14.82 16.56
CA GLY A 242 12.56 15.90 17.49
C GLY A 242 11.64 15.37 18.60
N ASN A 243 10.44 15.93 18.70
CA ASN A 243 9.44 15.52 19.67
C ASN A 243 8.23 14.80 19.04
N VAL A 244 8.35 14.31 17.80
CA VAL A 244 7.25 13.67 17.05
C VAL A 244 7.50 12.17 16.90
N VAL A 245 6.51 11.37 17.28
CA VAL A 245 6.51 9.91 17.11
C VAL A 245 6.22 9.60 15.64
N HIS A 246 7.08 8.83 15.00
CA HIS A 246 6.87 8.33 13.65
C HIS A 246 6.51 6.85 13.69
N TYR A 247 5.37 6.48 13.12
CA TYR A 247 4.99 5.12 12.81
C TYR A 247 5.03 4.94 11.29
N CYS A 248 5.94 4.10 10.82
CA CYS A 248 6.27 3.97 9.39
C CYS A 248 6.41 2.49 9.00
N VAL A 249 5.55 1.62 9.54
CA VAL A 249 5.60 0.18 9.24
C VAL A 249 5.12 -0.05 7.81
N ALA A 250 5.99 -0.58 6.95
CA ALA A 250 5.70 -0.84 5.54
C ALA A 250 4.48 -1.77 5.36
N ASN A 251 4.54 -2.98 5.87
CA ASN A 251 3.44 -3.94 5.73
C ASN A 251 2.39 -3.82 6.86
N MET A 252 1.71 -2.67 7.00
CA MET A 252 0.68 -2.50 8.02
C MET A 252 -0.38 -3.63 8.01
N PRO A 253 -0.96 -4.03 6.85
CA PRO A 253 -1.96 -5.12 6.81
C PRO A 253 -1.47 -6.47 7.35
N GLY A 254 -0.15 -6.69 7.37
CA GLY A 254 0.47 -7.86 7.99
C GLY A 254 0.23 -7.99 9.49
N GLY A 255 -0.14 -6.90 10.19
CA GLY A 255 -0.51 -6.93 11.60
C GLY A 255 -1.90 -7.52 11.88
N VAL A 256 -2.74 -7.67 10.86
CA VAL A 256 -4.12 -8.18 10.97
C VAL A 256 -4.41 -9.29 9.94
N PRO A 257 -3.62 -10.39 9.92
CA PRO A 257 -3.64 -11.40 8.84
C PRO A 257 -5.00 -12.08 8.68
N ARG A 258 -5.76 -12.25 9.77
CA ARG A 258 -7.12 -12.81 9.70
C ARG A 258 -8.08 -11.96 8.88
N THR A 259 -7.84 -10.65 8.77
CA THR A 259 -8.67 -9.75 7.95
C THR A 259 -8.05 -9.57 6.58
N SER A 260 -6.75 -9.26 6.53
CA SER A 260 -6.07 -8.95 5.28
C SER A 260 -5.96 -10.14 4.34
N THR A 261 -5.75 -11.37 4.83
CA THR A 261 -5.74 -12.57 3.98
C THR A 261 -7.07 -12.78 3.26
N TYR A 262 -8.21 -12.65 3.94
CA TYR A 262 -9.50 -12.82 3.28
C TYR A 262 -9.81 -11.66 2.34
N ALA A 263 -9.50 -10.42 2.74
CA ALA A 263 -9.70 -9.25 1.90
C ALA A 263 -8.90 -9.33 0.59
N LEU A 264 -7.63 -9.73 0.68
CA LEU A 264 -6.78 -9.92 -0.50
C LEU A 264 -7.28 -11.07 -1.36
N ASN A 265 -7.52 -12.26 -0.78
CA ASN A 265 -7.92 -13.43 -1.54
C ASN A 265 -9.27 -13.23 -2.25
N ASN A 266 -10.23 -12.52 -1.63
CA ASN A 266 -11.50 -12.24 -2.30
C ASN A 266 -11.31 -11.40 -3.58
N ALA A 267 -10.28 -10.55 -3.63
CA ALA A 267 -9.96 -9.75 -4.81
C ALA A 267 -9.09 -10.51 -5.83
N THR A 268 -8.10 -11.28 -5.37
CA THR A 268 -7.12 -11.95 -6.24
C THR A 268 -7.62 -13.30 -6.79
N LEU A 269 -8.49 -14.00 -6.06
CA LEU A 269 -8.93 -15.35 -6.42
C LEU A 269 -9.56 -15.44 -7.82
N PRO A 270 -10.45 -14.52 -8.26
CA PRO A 270 -11.01 -14.58 -9.61
C PRO A 270 -9.94 -14.54 -10.71
N PHE A 271 -8.90 -13.72 -10.56
CA PHE A 271 -7.80 -13.62 -11.51
C PHE A 271 -6.86 -14.84 -11.41
N ALA A 272 -6.58 -15.31 -10.21
CA ALA A 272 -5.75 -16.50 -10.00
C ALA A 272 -6.38 -17.74 -10.67
N LEU A 273 -7.70 -17.92 -10.55
CA LEU A 273 -8.43 -18.99 -11.22
C LEU A 273 -8.39 -18.85 -12.75
N GLN A 274 -8.56 -17.64 -13.29
CA GLN A 274 -8.42 -17.42 -14.73
C GLN A 274 -7.04 -17.83 -15.26
N ILE A 275 -5.97 -17.49 -14.54
CA ILE A 275 -4.60 -17.88 -14.91
C ILE A 275 -4.42 -19.39 -14.80
N ALA A 276 -4.90 -20.01 -13.72
CA ALA A 276 -4.77 -21.45 -13.49
C ALA A 276 -5.54 -22.28 -14.53
N ASP A 277 -6.76 -21.86 -14.90
CA ASP A 277 -7.62 -22.60 -15.82
C ASP A 277 -7.18 -22.45 -17.30
N LYS A 278 -6.69 -21.27 -17.69
CA LYS A 278 -6.42 -20.93 -19.10
C LYS A 278 -4.93 -20.84 -19.45
N GLY A 279 -4.06 -20.78 -18.45
CA GLY A 279 -2.67 -20.33 -18.60
C GLY A 279 -2.57 -18.80 -18.79
N TRP A 280 -1.37 -18.25 -18.56
CA TRP A 280 -1.17 -16.79 -18.56
C TRP A 280 -1.47 -16.12 -19.91
N ARG A 281 -1.10 -16.73 -21.05
CA ARG A 281 -1.29 -16.13 -22.38
C ARG A 281 -2.76 -15.85 -22.67
N GLN A 282 -3.60 -16.88 -22.59
CA GLN A 282 -5.03 -16.73 -22.88
C GLN A 282 -5.72 -15.87 -21.83
N ALA A 283 -5.37 -16.00 -20.55
CA ALA A 283 -5.95 -15.16 -19.49
C ALA A 283 -5.70 -13.67 -19.73
N LEU A 284 -4.47 -13.28 -20.11
CA LEU A 284 -4.12 -11.88 -20.40
C LEU A 284 -4.62 -11.41 -21.78
N GLN A 285 -4.90 -12.33 -22.70
CA GLN A 285 -5.55 -11.99 -23.98
C GLN A 285 -7.03 -11.65 -23.77
N ASP A 286 -7.71 -12.43 -22.94
CA ASP A 286 -9.14 -12.28 -22.62
C ASP A 286 -9.44 -11.09 -21.72
N ASP A 287 -8.52 -10.77 -20.81
CA ASP A 287 -8.69 -9.72 -19.79
C ASP A 287 -7.60 -8.66 -19.91
N GLU A 288 -7.95 -7.49 -20.46
CA GLU A 288 -7.01 -6.38 -20.58
C GLU A 288 -6.56 -5.81 -19.23
N HIS A 289 -7.37 -5.95 -18.19
CA HIS A 289 -7.05 -5.43 -16.87
C HIS A 289 -6.04 -6.32 -16.15
N LEU A 290 -6.19 -7.63 -16.30
CA LEU A 290 -5.17 -8.59 -15.88
C LEU A 290 -3.90 -8.42 -16.71
N ARG A 291 -4.02 -8.14 -18.02
CA ARG A 291 -2.87 -7.87 -18.90
C ARG A 291 -1.99 -6.73 -18.42
N ASN A 292 -2.59 -5.66 -17.93
CA ASN A 292 -1.85 -4.54 -17.35
C ASN A 292 -1.04 -4.94 -16.10
N GLY A 293 -1.41 -6.07 -15.48
CA GLY A 293 -0.66 -6.70 -14.40
C GLY A 293 0.67 -7.33 -14.83
N LEU A 294 0.87 -7.63 -16.11
CA LEU A 294 2.13 -8.24 -16.58
C LEU A 294 3.27 -7.23 -16.43
N ASN A 295 4.30 -7.59 -15.67
CA ASN A 295 5.45 -6.71 -15.40
C ASN A 295 6.72 -7.23 -16.05
N VAL A 296 6.99 -8.53 -15.97
CA VAL A 296 8.17 -9.17 -16.58
C VAL A 296 7.73 -10.48 -17.24
N ALA A 297 8.21 -10.76 -18.45
CA ALA A 297 8.04 -12.06 -19.09
C ALA A 297 9.23 -12.37 -20.01
N PHE A 298 9.85 -13.54 -19.86
CA PHE A 298 10.96 -14.00 -20.71
C PHE A 298 12.07 -12.94 -20.85
N GLY A 299 12.47 -12.34 -19.74
CA GLY A 299 13.51 -11.31 -19.68
C GLY A 299 13.14 -9.93 -20.24
N LYS A 300 11.86 -9.68 -20.53
CA LYS A 300 11.37 -8.39 -21.04
C LYS A 300 10.49 -7.70 -20.02
N VAL A 301 10.74 -6.41 -19.81
CA VAL A 301 9.93 -5.56 -18.92
C VAL A 301 8.75 -4.99 -19.72
N THR A 302 7.55 -5.13 -19.15
CA THR A 302 6.27 -4.78 -19.80
C THR A 302 5.46 -3.72 -19.04
N CYS A 303 5.89 -3.36 -17.83
CA CYS A 303 5.41 -2.20 -17.10
C CYS A 303 6.23 -0.96 -17.52
N ARG A 304 5.56 0.09 -18.02
CA ARG A 304 6.24 1.26 -18.60
C ARG A 304 7.00 2.05 -17.54
N GLU A 305 6.35 2.31 -16.42
CA GLU A 305 6.89 3.08 -15.30
C GLU A 305 8.15 2.41 -14.75
N VAL A 306 8.11 1.09 -14.57
CA VAL A 306 9.29 0.31 -14.14
C VAL A 306 10.41 0.36 -15.16
N ALA A 307 10.09 0.27 -16.46
CA ALA A 307 11.10 0.34 -17.52
C ALA A 307 11.78 1.71 -17.58
N GLU A 308 11.01 2.79 -17.44
CA GLU A 308 11.50 4.17 -17.43
C GLU A 308 12.35 4.46 -16.19
N ASP A 309 11.86 4.11 -14.98
CA ASP A 309 12.54 4.38 -13.71
C ASP A 309 13.87 3.62 -13.58
N LEU A 310 13.92 2.38 -14.09
CA LEU A 310 15.09 1.50 -13.95
C LEU A 310 15.97 1.41 -15.21
N GLY A 311 15.60 2.09 -16.30
CA GLY A 311 16.38 2.12 -17.54
C GLY A 311 16.32 0.85 -18.39
N TYR A 312 15.23 0.09 -18.33
CA TYR A 312 14.99 -1.05 -19.22
C TYR A 312 14.29 -0.64 -20.52
N ALA A 313 14.42 -1.46 -21.56
CA ALA A 313 13.58 -1.32 -22.75
C ALA A 313 12.14 -1.73 -22.43
N TYR A 314 11.19 -0.85 -22.70
CA TYR A 314 9.76 -1.17 -22.60
C TYR A 314 9.33 -2.08 -23.76
N HIS A 315 8.65 -3.18 -23.42
CA HIS A 315 8.02 -4.08 -24.38
C HIS A 315 6.50 -4.13 -24.16
N ASP A 316 5.72 -4.01 -25.24
CA ASP A 316 4.26 -4.17 -25.14
C ASP A 316 3.91 -5.62 -24.77
N ALA A 317 3.14 -5.79 -23.70
CA ALA A 317 2.62 -7.08 -23.24
C ALA A 317 1.87 -7.84 -24.36
N ARG A 318 1.14 -7.16 -25.25
CA ARG A 318 0.41 -7.78 -26.36
C ARG A 318 1.33 -8.51 -27.33
N SER A 319 2.47 -7.89 -27.65
CA SER A 319 3.48 -8.47 -28.54
C SER A 319 4.10 -9.74 -27.94
N LEU A 320 4.26 -9.77 -26.62
CA LEU A 320 4.78 -10.92 -25.89
C LEU A 320 3.79 -12.08 -25.82
N ILE A 321 2.50 -11.78 -25.65
CA ILE A 321 1.43 -12.77 -25.61
C ILE A 321 1.27 -13.45 -26.98
N ALA A 322 1.39 -12.71 -28.07
CA ALA A 322 1.21 -13.21 -29.45
C ALA A 322 2.40 -14.03 -30.00
N ALA A 323 3.59 -13.94 -29.38
CA ALA A 323 4.83 -14.52 -29.90
C ALA A 323 5.07 -16.00 -29.51
N GLY A 324 4.05 -16.73 -29.03
CA GLY A 324 4.19 -18.12 -28.58
C GLY A 324 2.98 -18.98 -28.89
#